data_AF-A0A7J9HIS0-F1
#
_entry.id   AF-A0A7J9HIS0-F1
#
_cell.length_a   1.000
_cell.length_b   1.000
_cell.length_c   1.000
_cell.angle_alpha   90.00
_cell.angle_beta   90.00
_cell.angle_gamma   90.00
#
_symmetry.space_group_name_H-M   'P 1'
#
loop_
_entity.id
_entity.type
_entity.pdbx_description
1 polymer ?
#
loop_
_entity_poly.entity_id
_entity_poly.type
_entity_poly.pdbx_seq_one_letter_code
_entity_poly.pdbx_strand_id
1 'polypeptide(L)'
;MQELIELGAMTFLVPGNFPIGCSPSLLTKFHGSEREQYDPLTGCLTWLNRFSQHHNELLRKELENIRRLHPQINIIYVDYYKAAMRFYHSPKQF
;
A
#
# COMPACT_ATOMS: atom_id res chain seq x y z
N MET A 1 12.89 4.83 -10.99
CA MET A 1 11.91 5.37 -11.98
C MET A 1 12.60 6.27 -12.99
N GLN A 2 13.54 7.10 -12.53
CA GLN A 2 14.34 8.07 -13.28
C GLN A 2 15.06 7.42 -14.45
N GLU A 3 15.76 6.32 -14.20
CA GLU A 3 16.40 5.52 -15.25
C GLU A 3 15.42 5.06 -16.33
N LEU A 4 14.21 4.61 -15.95
CA LEU A 4 13.19 4.22 -16.93
C LEU A 4 12.67 5.42 -17.73
N ILE A 5 12.58 6.60 -17.13
CA ILE A 5 12.24 7.85 -17.81
C ILE A 5 13.33 8.21 -18.83
N GLU A 6 14.61 8.08 -18.46
CA GLU A 6 15.76 8.30 -19.35
C GLU A 6 15.78 7.32 -20.53
N LEU A 7 15.31 6.09 -20.30
CA LEU A 7 15.12 5.07 -21.34
C LEU A 7 13.84 5.28 -22.17
N GLY A 8 13.08 6.36 -21.94
CA GLY A 8 11.92 6.76 -22.75
C GLY A 8 10.58 6.19 -22.29
N ALA A 9 10.48 5.61 -21.09
CA ALA A 9 9.19 5.19 -20.55
C ALA A 9 8.32 6.41 -20.20
N MET A 10 7.09 6.42 -20.72
CA MET A 10 6.19 7.58 -20.64
C MET A 10 5.01 7.39 -19.68
N THR A 11 4.69 6.16 -19.29
CA THR A 11 3.55 5.88 -18.41
C THR A 11 3.92 4.86 -17.35
N PHE A 12 3.65 5.20 -16.09
CA PHE A 12 3.97 4.39 -14.93
C PHE A 12 2.71 4.13 -14.12
N LEU A 13 2.38 2.86 -13.93
CA LEU A 13 1.41 2.42 -12.94
C LEU A 13 2.17 2.03 -11.68
N VAL A 14 1.90 2.74 -10.58
CA VAL A 14 2.63 2.56 -9.32
C VAL A 14 1.64 2.13 -8.24
N PRO A 15 1.70 0.86 -7.81
CA PRO A 15 0.85 0.40 -6.72
C PRO A 15 1.36 0.93 -5.38
N GLY A 16 0.44 1.39 -4.54
CA GLY A 16 0.69 1.46 -3.11
C GLY A 16 0.86 0.06 -2.51
N ASN A 17 1.49 -0.02 -1.36
CA ASN A 17 1.59 -1.25 -0.60
C ASN A 17 0.20 -1.67 -0.06
N PHE A 18 0.00 -2.98 0.05
CA PHE A 18 -1.20 -3.61 0.61
C PHE A 18 -1.33 -3.37 2.13
N PRO A 19 -2.51 -3.63 2.74
CA PRO A 19 -2.63 -3.68 4.19
C PRO A 19 -1.97 -4.97 4.70
N ILE A 20 -0.65 -4.96 4.82
CA ILE A 20 0.14 -6.17 5.08
C ILE A 20 -0.14 -6.79 6.46
N GLY A 21 -0.73 -6.03 7.39
CA GLY A 21 -1.21 -6.56 8.66
C GLY A 21 -2.34 -7.59 8.50
N CYS A 22 -2.99 -7.64 7.35
CA CYS A 22 -4.01 -8.63 7.01
C CYS A 22 -3.44 -9.86 6.28
N SER A 23 -2.14 -9.89 5.98
CA SER A 23 -1.51 -11.01 5.27
C SER A 23 -1.53 -12.28 6.13
N PRO A 24 -2.04 -13.42 5.62
CA PRO A 24 -2.04 -14.68 6.37
C PRO A 24 -0.64 -15.09 6.86
N SER A 25 0.39 -14.92 6.03
CA SER A 25 1.76 -15.29 6.40
C SER A 25 2.31 -14.44 7.54
N LEU A 26 1.98 -13.14 7.58
CA LEU A 26 2.40 -12.24 8.64
C LEU A 26 1.59 -12.47 9.92
N LEU A 27 0.28 -12.73 9.80
CA LEU A 27 -0.55 -13.13 10.94
C LEU A 27 -0.05 -14.43 11.59
N THR A 28 0.33 -15.43 10.79
CA THR A 28 0.94 -16.67 11.32
C THR A 28 2.28 -16.40 11.98
N LYS A 29 3.15 -15.59 11.34
CA LYS A 29 4.47 -15.24 11.88
C LYS A 29 4.36 -14.51 13.23
N PHE A 30 3.39 -13.62 13.37
CA PHE A 30 3.20 -12.77 14.55
C PHE A 30 1.99 -13.19 15.40
N HIS A 31 1.62 -14.48 15.40
CA HIS A 31 0.45 -14.99 16.14
C HIS A 31 0.51 -14.77 17.67
N GLY A 32 1.69 -14.47 18.21
CA GLY A 32 1.90 -14.16 19.64
C GLY A 32 1.77 -12.68 20.01
N SER A 33 1.35 -11.81 19.09
CA SER A 33 1.09 -10.40 19.40
C SER A 33 -0.05 -10.25 20.43
N GLU A 34 0.00 -9.17 21.20
CA GLU A 34 -1.07 -8.83 22.15
C GLU A 34 -2.39 -8.61 21.42
N ARG A 35 -3.51 -8.93 22.07
CA ARG A 35 -4.85 -8.85 21.43
C ARG A 35 -5.17 -7.44 20.95
N GLU A 36 -4.72 -6.43 21.68
CA GLU A 36 -4.89 -5.01 21.40
C GLU A 36 -4.16 -4.55 20.14
N GLN A 37 -3.20 -5.34 19.65
CA GLN A 37 -2.47 -5.06 18.42
C GLN A 37 -3.24 -5.50 17.18
N TYR A 38 -4.29 -6.31 17.33
CA TYR A 38 -5.19 -6.71 16.26
C TYR A 38 -6.40 -5.78 16.18
N ASP A 39 -6.77 -5.44 14.96
CA ASP A 39 -8.02 -4.73 14.70
C ASP A 39 -9.21 -5.68 14.99
N PRO A 40 -10.17 -5.29 15.84
CA PRO A 40 -11.23 -6.19 16.28
C PRO A 40 -12.24 -6.54 15.18
N LEU A 41 -12.35 -5.72 14.14
CA LEU A 41 -13.28 -5.93 13.04
C LEU A 41 -12.69 -6.87 11.98
N THR A 42 -11.41 -6.72 11.68
CA THR A 42 -10.75 -7.39 10.55
C THR A 42 -9.79 -8.49 10.97
N GLY A 43 -9.36 -8.51 12.24
CA GLY A 43 -8.32 -9.42 12.73
C GLY A 43 -6.92 -9.09 12.21
N CYS A 44 -6.73 -7.95 11.55
CA CYS A 44 -5.44 -7.55 10.99
C CYS A 44 -4.54 -6.91 12.05
N LEU A 45 -3.22 -7.08 11.92
CA LEU A 45 -2.24 -6.41 12.78
C LEU A 45 -2.16 -4.91 12.45
N THR A 46 -2.53 -4.07 13.43
CA THR A 46 -2.65 -2.62 13.26
C THR A 46 -1.31 -1.94 13.02
N TRP A 47 -0.23 -2.39 13.69
CA TRP A 47 1.10 -1.79 13.54
C TRP A 47 1.70 -2.04 12.14
N LEU A 48 1.46 -3.21 11.56
CA LEU A 48 1.84 -3.53 10.18
C LEU A 48 1.04 -2.71 9.17
N ASN A 49 -0.26 -2.53 9.41
CA ASN A 49 -1.09 -1.66 8.57
C ASN A 49 -0.64 -0.19 8.65
N ARG A 50 -0.28 0.30 9.85
CA ARG A 50 0.31 1.63 10.03
C ARG A 50 1.63 1.78 9.25
N PHE A 51 2.48 0.75 9.27
CA PHE A 51 3.70 0.72 8.46
C PHE A 51 3.39 0.86 6.95
N SER A 52 2.45 0.07 6.43
CA SER A 52 2.01 0.20 5.03
C SER A 52 1.47 1.58 4.69
N GLN A 53 0.66 2.18 5.57
CA GLN A 53 0.10 3.52 5.37
C GLN A 53 1.19 4.58 5.32
N HIS A 54 2.16 4.51 6.23
CA HIS A 54 3.30 5.43 6.26
C HIS A 54 4.15 5.32 4.99
N HIS A 55 4.45 4.09 4.55
CA HIS A 55 5.13 3.84 3.29
C HIS A 55 4.37 4.46 2.11
N ASN A 56 3.05 4.25 2.03
CA ASN A 56 2.21 4.78 0.96
C ASN A 56 2.14 6.31 0.95
N GLU A 57 2.17 6.95 2.13
CA GLU A 57 2.23 8.40 2.25
C GLU A 57 3.55 8.94 1.66
N LEU A 58 4.68 8.36 2.05
CA LEU A 58 5.99 8.75 1.53
C LEU A 58 6.10 8.49 0.02
N LEU A 59 5.62 7.32 -0.44
CA LEU A 59 5.57 6.98 -1.85
C LEU A 59 4.80 8.04 -2.64
N ARG A 60 3.58 8.40 -2.20
CA ARG A 60 2.78 9.43 -2.86
C ARG A 60 3.50 10.78 -2.91
N LYS A 61 4.12 11.21 -1.80
CA LYS A 61 4.89 12.47 -1.77
C LYS A 61 6.00 12.46 -2.82
N GLU A 62 6.72 11.34 -2.95
CA GLU A 62 7.78 11.23 -3.94
C GLU A 62 7.24 11.15 -5.38
N LEU A 63 6.11 10.48 -5.62
CA LEU A 63 5.46 10.49 -6.94
C LEU A 63 5.06 11.91 -7.37
N GLU A 64 4.57 12.76 -6.45
CA GLU A 64 4.30 14.17 -6.76
C GLU A 64 5.59 14.95 -7.10
N ASN A 65 6.69 14.68 -6.39
CA ASN A 65 7.99 15.27 -6.73
C ASN A 65 8.42 14.89 -8.15
N ILE A 66 8.29 13.62 -8.51
CA ILE A 66 8.64 13.12 -9.84
C ILE A 66 7.76 13.74 -10.92
N ARG A 67 6.44 13.85 -10.69
CA ARG A 67 5.53 14.54 -11.63
C ARG A 67 5.95 15.98 -11.90
N ARG A 68 6.40 16.69 -10.86
CA ARG A 68 6.90 18.07 -10.99
C ARG A 68 8.21 18.14 -11.80
N LEU A 69 9.11 17.18 -11.62
CA LEU A 69 10.39 17.13 -12.33
C LEU A 69 10.26 16.65 -13.79
N HIS A 70 9.25 15.82 -14.09
CA HIS A 70 9.02 15.23 -15.39
C HIS A 70 7.56 15.43 -15.83
N PRO A 71 7.11 16.65 -16.15
CA PRO A 71 5.71 16.93 -16.48
C PRO A 71 5.19 16.21 -17.74
N GLN A 72 6.08 15.67 -18.56
CA GLN A 72 5.75 14.93 -19.79
C GLN A 72 5.35 13.47 -19.57
N ILE A 73 5.61 12.90 -18.37
CA ILE A 73 5.27 11.50 -18.09
C ILE A 73 3.92 11.40 -17.38
N ASN A 74 3.24 10.29 -17.57
CA ASN A 74 2.00 9.96 -16.87
C ASN A 74 2.27 8.99 -15.71
N ILE A 75 1.95 9.40 -14.48
CA ILE A 75 2.05 8.53 -13.30
C ILE A 75 0.65 8.28 -12.75
N ILE A 76 0.25 7.00 -12.71
CA ILE A 76 -1.02 6.53 -12.15
C ILE A 76 -0.70 5.80 -10.84
N TYR A 77 -1.08 6.40 -9.72
CA TYR A 77 -1.01 5.75 -8.41
C TYR A 77 -2.24 4.86 -8.20
N VAL A 78 -2.02 3.63 -7.75
CA VAL A 78 -3.11 2.69 -7.44
C VAL A 78 -3.16 2.40 -5.95
N ASP A 79 -4.27 2.76 -5.31
CA ASP A 79 -4.47 2.59 -3.87
C ASP A 79 -4.86 1.15 -3.52
N TYR A 80 -3.90 0.23 -3.60
CA TYR A 80 -4.08 -1.16 -3.22
C TYR A 80 -4.46 -1.32 -1.75
N TYR A 81 -3.97 -0.44 -0.88
CA TYR A 81 -4.34 -0.47 0.53
C TYR A 81 -5.86 -0.38 0.68
N LYS A 82 -6.45 0.69 0.14
CA LYS A 82 -7.90 0.92 0.23
C LYS A 82 -8.71 -0.13 -0.52
N ALA A 83 -8.25 -0.54 -1.71
CA ALA A 83 -8.92 -1.57 -2.48
C ALA A 83 -8.99 -2.90 -1.71
N ALA A 84 -7.85 -3.34 -1.14
CA ALA A 84 -7.78 -4.60 -0.42
C ALA A 84 -8.51 -4.57 0.93
N MET A 85 -8.48 -3.44 1.65
CA MET A 85 -9.21 -3.29 2.92
C MET A 85 -10.72 -3.56 2.81
N ARG A 86 -11.32 -3.35 1.63
CA ARG A 86 -12.75 -3.66 1.40
C ARG A 86 -13.05 -5.16 1.56
N PHE A 87 -12.14 -6.04 1.14
CA PHE A 87 -12.32 -7.48 1.31
C PHE A 87 -12.29 -7.89 2.78
N TYR A 88 -11.42 -7.27 3.58
CA TYR A 88 -11.31 -7.57 5.01
C TYR A 88 -12.48 -7.01 5.84
N HIS A 89 -13.01 -5.85 5.46
CA HIS A 89 -14.20 -5.28 6.11
C HIS A 89 -15.50 -6.01 5.75
N SER A 90 -15.59 -6.52 4.51
CA SER A 90 -16.82 -7.11 3.96
C SER A 90 -16.54 -8.43 3.23
N PRO A 91 -16.02 -9.48 3.89
CA PRO A 91 -15.59 -10.70 3.22
C PRO A 91 -16.74 -11.47 2.54
N LYS A 92 -18.00 -11.22 2.92
CA LYS A 92 -19.18 -11.85 2.31
C LYS A 92 -19.71 -11.13 1.07
N GLN A 93 -19.19 -9.95 0.75
CA GLN A 93 -19.64 -9.15 -0.41
C GLN A 93 -18.88 -9.50 -1.70
N PHE A 94 -17.87 -10.36 -1.61
CA PHE A 94 -16.97 -10.73 -2.71
C PHE A 94 -16.76 -12.24 -2.74
#